data_AF-A0A2M8LAI8-F1
#
_entry.id   AF-A0A2M8LAI8-F1
#
_cell.length_a   1.000
_cell.length_b   1.000
_cell.length_c   1.000
_cell.angle_alpha   90.00
_cell.angle_beta   90.00
_cell.angle_gamma   90.00
#
_symmetry.space_group_name_H-M   'P 1'
#
loop_
_entity.id
_entity.type
_entity.pdbx_description
1 polymer ?
#
loop_
_entity_poly.entity_id
_entity_poly.type
_entity_poly.pdbx_seq_one_letter_code
_entity_poly.pdbx_strand_id
1 'polypeptide(L)'
;MDIKIIAKTDVDPLDLASHAAGVCYQSAIPEFGKRLDVENRLFKPSHHTTLQHHSITFAVEGIAVGDITFGMHLTHPFYNSDQRSGRYAVKMFLEPEDAYAKIEKYIKQFWLEVDGEILEKVMNYVKRGVSIYHGNIKRAEEIAEKFVLEERIFASEIIKKNIPKYAQEQMRMFIPVIFPTAFNLTLNKTALIAMYESAWTPPMRYITGEMARLFTDKYPETAFMFNPERRRKTDWATSLNGISVRGVKYEPELELLNIYNADKFVEPSDDITHPVDRLHFTPELMNNSIGEIATKIKISLATMGQDQRHRTIRRSAPQFTGDFYLPPILRELGLDQEAISYLNEWKEISKLMSETLAMILAPYGAMVTYEKSGSFNAIAHEQGKRLCWCAQEEIYHIGRLQRLAIEEKFGKKHLLLNIFEPPCYKDGKCTEGDRYCGRDRAKEIRTSEKYFPKRKI
;
A
#
# COMPACT_ATOMS: atom_id res chain seq x y z
N MET A 1 0.25 21.71 -0.54
CA MET A 1 -0.01 20.63 0.44
C MET A 1 -0.27 21.22 1.79
N ASP A 2 -1.10 20.57 2.60
CA ASP A 2 -1.36 20.90 4.01
C ASP A 2 -0.86 19.76 4.90
N ILE A 3 -0.07 20.08 5.94
CA ILE A 3 0.56 19.11 6.84
C ILE A 3 0.34 19.60 8.26
N LYS A 4 -0.25 18.74 9.12
CA LYS A 4 -0.61 19.10 10.49
C LYS A 4 -0.29 17.97 11.45
N ILE A 5 0.13 18.31 12.67
CA ILE A 5 0.20 17.35 13.79
C ILE A 5 -1.21 17.19 14.34
N ILE A 6 -1.72 15.95 14.33
CA ILE A 6 -3.07 15.63 14.83
C ILE A 6 -3.08 14.81 16.11
N ALA A 7 -1.97 14.11 16.42
CA ALA A 7 -1.80 13.40 17.68
C ALA A 7 -0.32 13.32 18.04
N LYS A 8 -0.03 13.17 19.34
CA LYS A 8 1.33 12.99 19.88
C LYS A 8 1.28 12.32 21.26
N THR A 9 2.39 11.73 21.69
CA THR A 9 2.61 11.41 23.11
C THR A 9 2.54 12.70 23.94
N ASP A 10 1.90 12.66 25.11
CA ASP A 10 1.65 13.88 25.89
C ASP A 10 2.87 14.40 26.67
N VAL A 11 3.91 13.57 26.79
CA VAL A 11 5.18 13.88 27.46
C VAL A 11 6.21 14.43 26.48
N ASP A 12 7.13 15.28 26.97
CA ASP A 12 8.27 15.76 26.21
C ASP A 12 9.15 14.60 25.68
N PRO A 13 9.57 14.64 24.40
CA PRO A 13 10.32 13.55 23.77
C PRO A 13 11.73 13.32 24.31
N LEU A 14 12.36 14.31 24.95
CA LEU A 14 13.67 14.18 25.59
C LEU A 14 13.54 13.66 27.02
N ASP A 15 12.51 14.07 27.75
CA ASP A 15 12.23 13.54 29.09
C ASP A 15 11.82 12.07 29.04
N LEU A 16 10.96 11.69 28.08
CA LEU A 16 10.57 10.31 27.88
C LEU A 16 11.77 9.42 27.48
N ALA A 17 12.66 9.93 26.63
CA ALA A 17 13.89 9.24 26.27
C ALA A 17 14.84 9.10 27.47
N SER A 18 14.92 10.14 28.31
CA SER A 18 15.74 10.14 29.52
C SER A 18 15.26 9.11 30.52
N HIS A 19 13.94 9.05 30.75
CA HIS A 19 13.31 8.05 31.58
C HIS A 19 13.55 6.63 31.04
N ALA A 20 13.32 6.39 29.74
CA ALA A 20 13.55 5.09 29.12
C ALA A 20 15.01 4.62 29.25
N ALA A 21 15.97 5.53 29.04
CA ALA A 21 17.38 5.23 29.25
C ALA A 21 17.70 4.93 30.72
N GLY A 22 17.13 5.70 31.65
CA GLY A 22 17.32 5.47 33.08
C GLY A 22 16.87 4.08 33.53
N VAL A 23 15.76 3.56 32.99
CA VAL A 23 15.28 2.18 33.24
C VAL A 23 16.34 1.13 32.88
N CYS A 24 17.16 1.38 31.85
CA CYS A 24 18.20 0.42 31.43
C CYS A 24 19.43 0.41 32.35
N TYR A 25 19.74 1.51 33.05
CA TYR A 25 21.00 1.70 33.76
C TYR A 25 20.86 1.86 35.29
N GLN A 26 19.64 2.04 35.79
CA GLN A 26 19.36 2.23 37.22
C GLN A 26 18.74 0.98 37.82
N SER A 27 19.03 0.71 39.09
CA SER A 27 18.47 -0.41 39.85
C SER A 27 17.01 -0.20 40.25
N ALA A 28 16.49 1.02 40.13
CA ALA A 28 15.10 1.40 40.38
C ALA A 28 14.55 2.18 39.18
N ILE A 29 13.22 2.20 39.04
CA ILE A 29 12.55 3.01 38.02
C ILE A 29 12.91 4.48 38.25
N PRO A 30 13.49 5.19 37.26
CA PRO A 30 13.87 6.59 37.41
C PRO A 30 12.64 7.48 37.57
N GLU A 31 12.78 8.57 38.32
CA GLU A 31 11.76 9.60 38.37
C GLU A 31 11.66 10.33 37.02
N PHE A 32 10.43 10.57 36.55
CA PHE A 32 10.18 11.44 35.40
C PHE A 32 10.65 12.87 35.68
N GLY A 33 11.16 13.56 34.66
CA GLY A 33 11.65 14.94 34.74
C GLY A 33 13.16 15.09 35.01
N LYS A 34 13.88 14.00 35.33
CA LYS A 34 15.35 14.02 35.38
C LYS A 34 15.94 13.86 33.98
N ARG A 35 16.07 14.98 33.25
CA ARG A 35 16.60 15.00 31.88
C ARG A 35 18.11 14.73 31.86
N LEU A 36 18.53 13.79 31.00
CA LEU A 36 19.94 13.58 30.68
C LEU A 36 20.30 14.35 29.41
N ASP A 37 21.60 14.50 29.14
CA ASP A 37 22.10 15.04 27.87
C ASP A 37 21.79 14.05 26.72
N VAL A 38 20.57 14.11 26.19
CA VAL A 38 20.06 13.16 25.19
C VAL A 38 20.89 13.23 23.91
N GLU A 39 21.39 14.41 23.53
CA GLU A 39 22.20 14.58 22.33
C GLU A 39 23.50 13.77 22.44
N ASN A 40 24.31 14.05 23.46
CA ASN A 40 25.65 13.47 23.56
C ASN A 40 25.64 12.06 24.16
N ARG A 41 24.66 11.71 25.00
CA ARG A 41 24.61 10.40 25.66
C ARG A 41 23.75 9.37 24.95
N LEU A 42 22.74 9.76 24.18
CA LEU A 42 21.84 8.81 23.50
C LEU A 42 21.89 8.91 21.98
N PHE A 43 21.75 10.12 21.42
CA PHE A 43 21.60 10.28 19.98
C PHE A 43 22.92 10.05 19.22
N LYS A 44 23.99 10.78 19.56
CA LYS A 44 25.30 10.64 18.91
C LYS A 44 25.90 9.23 19.05
N PRO A 45 25.81 8.55 20.21
CA PRO A 45 26.25 7.15 20.34
C PRO A 45 25.29 6.11 19.75
N SER A 46 24.16 6.53 19.16
CA SER A 46 23.17 5.66 18.51
C SER A 46 22.36 4.73 19.44
N HIS A 47 22.10 5.14 20.68
CA HIS A 47 21.15 4.46 21.59
C HIS A 47 19.68 4.80 21.27
N HIS A 48 19.29 4.57 20.03
CA HIS A 48 18.03 5.07 19.45
C HIS A 48 16.77 4.38 19.94
N THR A 49 16.85 3.18 20.54
CA THR A 49 15.67 2.48 21.10
C THR A 49 14.93 3.33 22.15
N THR A 50 15.69 4.04 22.99
CA THR A 50 15.15 5.00 23.98
C THR A 50 14.35 6.14 23.35
N LEU A 51 14.65 6.48 22.09
CA LEU A 51 13.98 7.54 21.33
C LEU A 51 12.67 7.07 20.68
N GLN A 52 12.42 5.76 20.62
CA GLN A 52 11.26 5.16 19.93
C GLN A 52 9.97 5.21 20.76
N HIS A 53 10.05 5.52 22.05
CA HIS A 53 8.87 5.58 22.94
C HIS A 53 7.94 6.78 22.63
N HIS A 54 8.45 7.85 22.04
CA HIS A 54 7.63 8.98 21.63
C HIS A 54 7.07 8.76 20.22
N SER A 55 5.76 8.88 20.06
CA SER A 55 5.05 8.79 18.78
C SER A 55 4.34 10.09 18.41
N ILE A 56 4.20 10.34 17.11
CA ILE A 56 3.52 11.50 16.55
C ILE A 56 2.74 11.09 15.31
N THR A 57 1.55 11.67 15.15
CA THR A 57 0.70 11.46 13.97
C THR A 57 0.55 12.76 13.19
N PHE A 58 0.86 12.69 11.90
CA PHE A 58 0.66 13.76 10.94
C PHE A 58 -0.54 13.45 10.05
N ALA A 59 -1.38 14.45 9.80
CA ALA A 59 -2.32 14.46 8.69
C ALA A 59 -1.70 15.22 7.52
N VAL A 60 -1.71 14.63 6.33
CA VAL A 60 -1.18 15.23 5.10
C VAL A 60 -2.26 15.23 4.03
N GLU A 61 -2.54 16.40 3.45
CA GLU A 61 -3.51 16.58 2.37
C GLU A 61 -2.90 17.27 1.15
N GLY A 62 -3.32 16.82 -0.04
CA GLY A 62 -2.89 17.33 -1.34
C GLY A 62 -1.58 16.72 -1.83
N ILE A 63 -1.14 15.61 -1.25
CA ILE A 63 -0.03 14.78 -1.76
C ILE A 63 -0.54 13.91 -2.92
N ALA A 64 0.30 13.61 -3.91
CA ALA A 64 -0.02 12.63 -4.94
C ALA A 64 -0.11 11.20 -4.36
N VAL A 65 -0.98 10.37 -4.92
CA VAL A 65 -1.03 8.92 -4.60
C VAL A 65 0.33 8.27 -4.82
N GLY A 66 1.00 8.60 -5.94
CA GLY A 66 2.28 8.03 -6.34
C GLY A 66 3.38 8.31 -5.33
N ASP A 67 3.44 9.51 -4.75
CA ASP A 67 4.40 9.85 -3.69
C ASP A 67 4.17 9.04 -2.41
N ILE A 68 2.94 8.59 -2.14
CA ILE A 68 2.67 7.65 -1.04
C ILE A 68 3.16 6.24 -1.42
N THR A 69 2.75 5.75 -2.60
CA THR A 69 3.03 4.39 -3.07
C THR A 69 4.52 4.12 -3.30
N PHE A 70 5.26 5.07 -3.86
CA PHE A 70 6.70 4.94 -4.14
C PHE A 70 7.60 5.55 -3.05
N GLY A 71 7.01 6.18 -2.04
CA GLY A 71 7.74 7.04 -1.12
C GLY A 71 7.38 6.83 0.35
N MET A 72 6.19 7.28 0.74
CA MET A 72 5.81 7.37 2.15
C MET A 72 5.53 6.02 2.82
N HIS A 73 5.25 4.96 2.04
CA HIS A 73 5.20 3.61 2.57
C HIS A 73 6.62 3.09 2.86
N LEU A 74 7.03 3.18 4.13
CA LEU A 74 8.34 2.71 4.57
C LEU A 74 8.47 1.19 4.43
N THR A 75 9.71 0.75 4.17
CA THR A 75 10.13 -0.65 4.25
C THR A 75 10.29 -1.13 5.69
N HIS A 76 10.49 -0.21 6.63
CA HIS A 76 10.60 -0.51 8.06
C HIS A 76 9.21 -0.70 8.68
N PRO A 77 8.97 -1.72 9.52
CA PRO A 77 7.62 -2.05 9.96
C PRO A 77 7.02 -1.11 11.03
N PHE A 78 7.82 -0.21 11.61
CA PHE A 78 7.43 0.57 12.79
C PHE A 78 6.79 1.93 12.45
N TYR A 79 5.72 1.89 11.66
CA TYR A 79 4.83 3.03 11.40
C TYR A 79 3.40 2.57 11.15
N ASN A 80 2.44 3.44 11.41
CA ASN A 80 1.06 3.24 10.96
C ASN A 80 0.70 4.28 9.90
N SER A 81 -0.14 3.91 8.94
CA SER A 81 -0.67 4.87 7.97
C SER A 81 -2.05 4.49 7.47
N ASP A 82 -2.87 5.51 7.21
CA ASP A 82 -4.21 5.38 6.67
C ASP A 82 -4.35 6.35 5.50
N GLN A 83 -4.46 5.81 4.29
CA GLN A 83 -4.60 6.58 3.05
C GLN A 83 -6.04 6.53 2.56
N ARG A 84 -6.55 7.69 2.11
CA ARG A 84 -7.85 7.82 1.45
C ARG A 84 -7.97 6.79 0.31
N SER A 85 -9.04 6.01 0.34
CA SER A 85 -9.21 4.87 -0.56
C SER A 85 -9.76 5.30 -1.92
N GLY A 86 -9.02 5.01 -3.00
CA GLY A 86 -9.51 5.17 -4.37
C GLY A 86 -10.69 4.25 -4.73
N ARG A 87 -11.11 3.31 -3.86
CA ARG A 87 -12.34 2.51 -4.02
C ARG A 87 -13.58 3.24 -3.50
N TYR A 88 -13.40 4.01 -2.43
CA TYR A 88 -14.51 4.54 -1.63
C TYR A 88 -14.65 6.06 -1.71
N ALA A 89 -13.56 6.78 -1.96
CA ALA A 89 -13.55 8.23 -2.07
C ALA A 89 -13.90 8.67 -3.49
N VAL A 90 -15.15 8.43 -3.89
CA VAL A 90 -15.69 8.71 -5.25
C VAL A 90 -15.36 10.14 -5.72
N LYS A 91 -15.44 11.11 -4.81
CA LYS A 91 -15.15 12.53 -5.10
C LYS A 91 -13.75 12.80 -5.66
N MET A 92 -12.77 11.93 -5.39
CA MET A 92 -11.41 12.09 -5.91
C MET A 92 -11.36 12.13 -7.44
N PHE A 93 -12.31 11.48 -8.11
CA PHE A 93 -12.35 11.36 -9.56
C PHE A 93 -13.57 12.05 -10.17
N LEU A 94 -14.54 12.52 -9.36
CA LEU A 94 -15.79 13.14 -9.86
C LEU A 94 -15.72 14.64 -10.08
N GLU A 95 -14.79 15.34 -9.43
CA GLU A 95 -14.63 16.80 -9.50
C GLU A 95 -13.28 17.14 -10.17
N PRO A 96 -13.12 16.84 -11.47
CA PRO A 96 -11.81 16.82 -12.12
C PRO A 96 -11.16 18.20 -12.22
N GLU A 97 -11.93 19.28 -12.32
CA GLU A 97 -11.38 20.64 -12.47
C GLU A 97 -10.56 21.09 -11.24
N ASP A 98 -11.04 20.82 -10.04
CA ASP A 98 -10.29 21.09 -8.80
C ASP A 98 -9.04 20.20 -8.71
N ALA A 99 -9.15 18.94 -9.14
CA ALA A 99 -7.99 18.05 -9.21
C ALA A 99 -6.94 18.55 -10.22
N TYR A 100 -7.34 19.04 -11.39
CA TYR A 100 -6.43 19.58 -12.41
C TYR A 100 -5.64 20.78 -11.90
N ALA A 101 -6.32 21.75 -11.29
CA ALA A 101 -5.66 22.92 -10.70
C ALA A 101 -4.66 22.51 -9.60
N LYS A 102 -5.02 21.52 -8.78
CA LYS A 102 -4.13 20.98 -7.74
C LYS A 102 -2.92 20.26 -8.33
N ILE A 103 -3.10 19.44 -9.37
CA ILE A 103 -2.01 18.73 -10.06
C ILE A 103 -1.05 19.74 -10.71
N GLU A 104 -1.57 20.74 -11.41
CA GLU A 104 -0.75 21.77 -12.07
C GLU A 104 0.11 22.52 -11.04
N LYS A 105 -0.52 22.95 -9.93
CA LYS A 105 0.19 23.60 -8.82
C LYS A 105 1.24 22.68 -8.19
N TYR A 106 0.93 21.39 -8.04
CA TYR A 106 1.84 20.39 -7.50
C TYR A 106 3.07 20.22 -8.40
N ILE A 107 2.87 20.12 -9.71
CA ILE A 107 3.97 19.99 -10.68
C ILE A 107 4.89 21.21 -10.61
N LYS A 108 4.30 22.41 -10.73
CA LYS A 108 5.04 23.69 -10.67
C LYS A 108 5.79 23.90 -9.36
N GLN A 109 5.30 23.32 -8.25
CA GLN A 109 5.95 23.44 -6.95
C GLN A 109 7.23 22.59 -6.85
N PHE A 110 7.26 21.41 -7.46
CA PHE A 110 8.31 20.40 -7.21
C PHE A 110 9.24 20.14 -8.37
N TRP A 111 8.82 20.44 -9.60
CA TRP A 111 9.60 20.22 -10.82
C TRP A 111 9.67 21.52 -11.61
N LEU A 112 10.58 22.41 -11.20
CA LEU A 112 10.77 23.73 -11.78
C LEU A 112 11.28 23.68 -13.23
N GLU A 113 11.82 22.53 -13.64
CA GLU A 113 12.24 22.27 -15.01
C GLU A 113 11.08 22.10 -16.00
N VAL A 114 9.85 21.91 -15.51
CA VAL A 114 8.67 21.73 -16.36
C VAL A 114 8.17 23.09 -16.84
N ASP A 115 8.40 23.38 -18.12
CA ASP A 115 7.89 24.58 -18.78
C ASP A 115 6.41 24.46 -19.18
N GLY A 116 5.88 25.52 -19.81
CA GLY A 116 4.48 25.57 -20.22
C GLY A 116 4.08 24.52 -21.27
N GLU A 117 4.98 24.18 -22.19
CA GLU A 117 4.70 23.21 -23.26
C GLU A 117 4.67 21.78 -22.71
N ILE A 118 5.64 21.43 -21.86
CA ILE A 118 5.68 20.12 -21.18
C ILE A 118 4.47 19.98 -20.27
N LEU A 119 4.14 21.02 -19.50
CA LEU A 119 2.98 21.03 -18.62
C LEU A 119 1.67 20.82 -19.39
N GLU A 120 1.49 21.48 -20.53
CA GLU A 120 0.31 21.29 -21.37
C GLU A 120 0.17 19.84 -21.83
N LYS A 121 1.27 19.23 -22.31
CA LYS A 121 1.28 17.80 -22.70
C LYS A 121 0.92 16.88 -21.53
N VAL A 122 1.48 17.13 -20.35
CA VAL A 122 1.16 16.37 -19.13
C VAL A 122 -0.32 16.52 -18.76
N MET A 123 -0.85 17.73 -18.77
CA MET A 123 -2.25 17.97 -18.40
C MET A 123 -3.22 17.39 -19.42
N ASN A 124 -2.87 17.39 -20.71
CA ASN A 124 -3.66 16.71 -21.75
C ASN A 124 -3.68 15.19 -21.53
N TYR A 125 -2.55 14.58 -21.19
CA TYR A 125 -2.49 13.17 -20.79
C TYR A 125 -3.37 12.88 -19.57
N VAL A 126 -3.26 13.68 -18.51
CA VAL A 126 -4.08 13.54 -17.29
C VAL A 126 -5.57 13.64 -17.62
N LYS A 127 -5.97 14.65 -18.41
CA LYS A 127 -7.36 14.84 -18.86
C LYS A 127 -7.86 13.66 -19.70
N ARG A 128 -7.01 13.08 -20.55
CA ARG A 128 -7.36 11.90 -21.35
C ARG A 128 -7.72 10.70 -20.47
N GLY A 129 -6.91 10.38 -19.46
CA GLY A 129 -7.23 9.27 -18.53
C GLY A 129 -8.55 9.46 -17.80
N VAL A 130 -8.81 10.69 -17.36
CA VAL A 130 -10.08 11.08 -16.73
C VAL A 130 -11.25 11.01 -17.70
N SER A 131 -11.06 11.40 -18.96
CA SER A 131 -12.07 11.26 -20.01
C SER A 131 -12.42 9.80 -20.29
N ILE A 132 -11.43 8.89 -20.31
CA ILE A 132 -11.66 7.44 -20.46
C ILE A 132 -12.47 6.93 -19.25
N TYR A 133 -12.12 7.36 -18.03
CA TYR A 133 -12.85 7.02 -16.82
C TYR A 133 -14.32 7.45 -16.88
N HIS A 134 -14.59 8.74 -17.11
CA HIS A 134 -15.96 9.27 -17.12
C HIS A 134 -16.79 8.78 -18.30
N GLY A 135 -16.17 8.61 -19.48
CA GLY A 135 -16.86 8.11 -20.67
C GLY A 135 -17.36 6.67 -20.53
N ASN A 136 -16.81 5.89 -19.60
CA ASN A 136 -17.12 4.46 -19.46
C ASN A 136 -17.70 4.06 -18.10
N ILE A 137 -17.68 4.92 -17.07
CA ILE A 137 -18.10 4.54 -15.71
C ILE A 137 -19.54 3.99 -15.63
N LYS A 138 -20.49 4.53 -16.41
CA LYS A 138 -21.88 4.05 -16.42
C LYS A 138 -22.00 2.63 -17.02
N ARG A 139 -21.33 2.38 -18.14
CA ARG A 139 -21.26 1.04 -18.75
C ARG A 139 -20.53 0.05 -17.84
N ALA A 140 -19.51 0.52 -17.10
CA ALA A 140 -18.82 -0.28 -16.10
C ALA A 140 -19.73 -0.66 -14.91
N GLU A 141 -20.64 0.23 -14.50
CA GLU A 141 -21.66 -0.05 -13.47
C GLU A 141 -22.64 -1.14 -13.93
N GLU A 142 -23.11 -1.10 -15.18
CA GLU A 142 -23.99 -2.13 -15.76
C GLU A 142 -23.31 -3.52 -15.80
N ILE A 143 -22.03 -3.57 -16.19
CA ILE A 143 -21.26 -4.81 -16.19
C ILE A 143 -20.99 -5.30 -14.76
N ALA A 144 -20.68 -4.39 -13.83
CA ALA A 144 -20.52 -4.74 -12.42
C ALA A 144 -21.81 -5.33 -11.84
N GLU A 145 -22.98 -4.78 -12.18
CA GLU A 145 -24.27 -5.33 -11.78
C GLU A 145 -24.46 -6.75 -12.31
N LYS A 146 -24.22 -6.96 -13.61
CA LYS A 146 -24.25 -8.29 -14.24
C LYS A 146 -23.36 -9.28 -13.48
N PHE A 147 -22.10 -8.92 -13.20
CA PHE A 147 -21.17 -9.80 -12.50
C PHE A 147 -21.55 -10.06 -11.04
N VAL A 148 -22.11 -9.08 -10.33
CA VAL A 148 -22.64 -9.30 -8.97
C VAL A 148 -23.77 -10.34 -9.00
N LEU A 149 -24.70 -10.24 -9.96
CA LEU A 149 -25.80 -11.20 -10.08
C LEU A 149 -25.31 -12.61 -10.46
N GLU A 150 -24.28 -12.71 -11.29
CA GLU A 150 -23.67 -13.99 -11.69
C GLU A 150 -22.90 -14.66 -10.53
N GLU A 151 -22.04 -13.93 -9.83
CA GLU A 151 -21.10 -14.54 -8.89
C GLU A 151 -21.55 -14.48 -7.42
N ARG A 152 -22.57 -13.68 -7.10
CA ARG A 152 -23.05 -13.41 -5.72
C ARG A 152 -24.57 -13.58 -5.64
N ILE A 153 -25.03 -14.80 -5.85
CA ILE A 153 -26.47 -15.18 -5.91
C ILE A 153 -27.28 -14.78 -4.65
N PHE A 154 -26.63 -14.60 -3.51
CA PHE A 154 -27.24 -14.15 -2.25
C PHE A 154 -26.87 -12.69 -1.90
N ALA A 155 -26.50 -11.87 -2.88
CA ALA A 155 -26.15 -10.47 -2.68
C ALA A 155 -27.32 -9.69 -2.07
N SER A 156 -27.08 -9.13 -0.88
CA SER A 156 -28.03 -8.24 -0.21
C SER A 156 -28.10 -6.87 -0.90
N GLU A 157 -29.10 -6.06 -0.53
CA GLU A 157 -29.19 -4.66 -0.97
C GLU A 157 -27.96 -3.83 -0.59
N ILE A 158 -27.26 -4.17 0.49
CA ILE A 158 -26.00 -3.53 0.87
C ILE A 158 -24.90 -3.83 -0.15
N ILE A 159 -24.83 -5.07 -0.65
CA ILE A 159 -23.86 -5.47 -1.68
C ILE A 159 -24.20 -4.82 -3.01
N LYS A 160 -25.48 -4.77 -3.41
CA LYS A 160 -25.91 -4.07 -4.62
C LYS A 160 -25.59 -2.58 -4.59
N LYS A 161 -25.73 -1.91 -3.44
CA LYS A 161 -25.29 -0.51 -3.24
C LYS A 161 -23.79 -0.30 -3.44
N ASN A 162 -22.97 -1.35 -3.49
CA ASN A 162 -21.55 -1.26 -3.79
C ASN A 162 -21.20 -1.39 -5.28
N ILE A 163 -22.17 -1.64 -6.18
CA ILE A 163 -21.94 -1.74 -7.64
C ILE A 163 -21.12 -0.55 -8.19
N PRO A 164 -21.44 0.73 -7.88
CA PRO A 164 -20.63 1.87 -8.32
C PRO A 164 -19.18 1.80 -7.83
N LYS A 165 -18.93 1.22 -6.65
CA LYS A 165 -17.59 1.10 -6.07
C LYS A 165 -16.77 0.02 -6.78
N TYR A 166 -17.41 -1.07 -7.20
CA TYR A 166 -16.75 -2.11 -7.99
C TYR A 166 -16.35 -1.59 -9.38
N ALA A 167 -17.25 -0.88 -10.04
CA ALA A 167 -16.97 -0.19 -11.30
C ALA A 167 -15.83 0.84 -11.13
N GLN A 168 -15.90 1.70 -10.11
CA GLN A 168 -14.85 2.68 -9.82
C GLN A 168 -13.49 2.02 -9.52
N GLU A 169 -13.47 0.94 -8.75
CA GLU A 169 -12.24 0.22 -8.39
C GLU A 169 -11.48 -0.26 -9.61
N GLN A 170 -12.20 -0.74 -10.62
CA GLN A 170 -11.62 -1.22 -11.86
C GLN A 170 -11.37 -0.07 -12.85
N MET A 171 -12.29 0.89 -13.01
CA MET A 171 -12.13 2.01 -13.95
C MET A 171 -10.97 2.94 -13.60
N ARG A 172 -10.59 3.06 -12.32
CA ARG A 172 -9.48 3.93 -11.92
C ARG A 172 -8.13 3.52 -12.52
N MET A 173 -8.00 2.35 -13.16
CA MET A 173 -6.74 1.94 -13.81
C MET A 173 -6.25 2.98 -14.84
N PHE A 174 -7.14 3.77 -15.43
CA PHE A 174 -6.81 4.86 -16.35
C PHE A 174 -6.46 6.20 -15.66
N ILE A 175 -6.60 6.30 -14.33
CA ILE A 175 -6.27 7.51 -13.60
C ILE A 175 -4.78 7.51 -13.25
N PRO A 176 -4.02 8.57 -13.58
CA PRO A 176 -2.63 8.73 -13.13
C PRO A 176 -2.50 8.82 -11.60
N VAL A 177 -1.44 8.25 -11.04
CA VAL A 177 -1.20 8.29 -9.59
C VAL A 177 -0.75 9.67 -9.07
N ILE A 178 -0.67 10.69 -9.93
CA ILE A 178 -0.42 12.08 -9.52
C ILE A 178 -1.64 12.72 -8.83
N PHE A 179 -2.81 12.08 -8.92
CA PHE A 179 -4.05 12.59 -8.34
C PHE A 179 -3.90 12.89 -6.84
N PRO A 180 -4.38 14.06 -6.39
CA PRO A 180 -4.22 14.48 -5.00
C PRO A 180 -5.05 13.60 -4.06
N THR A 181 -4.46 13.24 -2.93
CA THR A 181 -5.08 12.42 -1.90
C THR A 181 -4.75 12.96 -0.50
N ALA A 182 -5.13 12.20 0.52
CA ALA A 182 -4.77 12.47 1.90
C ALA A 182 -4.35 11.17 2.60
N PHE A 183 -3.45 11.30 3.57
CA PHE A 183 -3.08 10.19 4.44
C PHE A 183 -2.69 10.67 5.84
N ASN A 184 -2.99 9.81 6.82
CA ASN A 184 -2.45 9.93 8.16
C ASN A 184 -1.19 9.06 8.27
N LEU A 185 -0.18 9.56 8.98
CA LEU A 185 1.08 8.87 9.20
C LEU A 185 1.49 8.99 10.67
N THR A 186 1.55 7.86 11.37
CA THR A 186 2.06 7.77 12.74
C THR A 186 3.46 7.20 12.74
N LEU A 187 4.40 7.95 13.31
CA LEU A 187 5.82 7.62 13.38
C LEU A 187 6.32 7.71 14.82
N ASN A 188 7.30 6.87 15.15
CA ASN A 188 8.19 7.18 16.26
C ASN A 188 9.27 8.19 15.82
N LYS A 189 9.99 8.76 16.79
CA LYS A 189 11.01 9.80 16.53
C LYS A 189 12.12 9.34 15.58
N THR A 190 12.62 8.12 15.74
CA THR A 190 13.72 7.59 14.91
C THR A 190 13.28 7.39 13.46
N ALA A 191 12.03 6.96 13.25
CA ALA A 191 11.46 6.84 11.92
C ALA A 191 11.32 8.21 11.24
N LEU A 192 10.86 9.25 11.96
CA LEU A 192 10.79 10.61 11.42
C LEU A 192 12.16 11.15 11.00
N ILE A 193 13.19 10.96 11.84
CA ILE A 193 14.57 11.38 11.53
C ILE A 193 15.10 10.64 10.30
N ALA A 194 14.94 9.31 10.26
CA ALA A 194 15.37 8.49 9.13
C ALA A 194 14.65 8.90 7.84
N MET A 195 13.34 9.19 7.89
CA MET A 195 12.59 9.69 6.75
C MET A 195 13.10 11.06 6.27
N TYR A 196 13.37 11.98 7.18
CA TYR A 196 13.92 13.30 6.85
C TYR A 196 15.26 13.19 6.11
N GLU A 197 16.17 12.36 6.62
CA GLU A 197 17.50 12.17 6.04
C GLU A 197 17.46 11.39 4.72
N SER A 198 16.58 10.39 4.59
CA SER A 198 16.55 9.51 3.42
C SER A 198 15.66 9.97 2.27
N ALA A 199 14.75 10.94 2.48
CA ALA A 199 13.77 11.37 1.49
C ALA A 199 14.37 11.61 0.08
N TRP A 200 13.81 10.93 -0.92
CA TRP A 200 14.45 10.74 -2.23
C TRP A 200 13.69 11.34 -3.42
N THR A 201 12.50 11.90 -3.22
CA THR A 201 11.82 12.73 -4.23
C THR A 201 11.67 14.17 -3.73
N PRO A 202 11.52 15.17 -4.62
CA PRO A 202 11.28 16.53 -4.19
C PRO A 202 10.04 16.68 -3.28
N PRO A 203 8.87 16.07 -3.58
CA PRO A 203 7.74 16.09 -2.66
C PRO A 203 8.01 15.45 -1.30
N MET A 204 8.70 14.29 -1.26
CA MET A 204 9.06 13.64 0.01
C MET A 204 10.00 14.51 0.86
N ARG A 205 10.96 15.19 0.25
CA ARG A 205 11.84 16.14 0.96
C ARG A 205 11.04 17.33 1.49
N TYR A 206 10.08 17.84 0.72
CA TYR A 206 9.20 18.88 1.26
C TYR A 206 8.40 18.38 2.46
N ILE A 207 7.71 17.24 2.33
CA ILE A 207 6.83 16.72 3.38
C ILE A 207 7.60 16.38 4.65
N THR A 208 8.69 15.64 4.54
CA THR A 208 9.50 15.28 5.71
C THR A 208 10.21 16.49 6.32
N GLY A 209 10.51 17.52 5.52
CA GLY A 209 11.00 18.80 6.00
C GLY A 209 9.97 19.54 6.83
N GLU A 210 8.73 19.63 6.35
CA GLU A 210 7.62 20.23 7.10
C GLU A 210 7.27 19.43 8.35
N MET A 211 7.29 18.09 8.30
CA MET A 211 7.11 17.24 9.48
C MET A 211 8.20 17.48 10.53
N ALA A 212 9.46 17.58 10.10
CA ALA A 212 10.58 17.90 10.99
C ALA A 212 10.41 19.31 11.59
N ARG A 213 10.08 20.31 10.77
CA ARG A 213 9.82 21.70 11.22
C ARG A 213 8.70 21.75 12.25
N LEU A 214 7.53 21.17 11.96
CA LEU A 214 6.41 21.12 12.90
C LEU A 214 6.78 20.41 14.21
N PHE A 215 7.63 19.40 14.15
CA PHE A 215 8.13 18.70 15.33
C PHE A 215 9.10 19.57 16.13
N THR A 216 10.06 20.24 15.50
CA THR A 216 11.05 21.10 16.17
C THR A 216 10.45 22.41 16.66
N ASP A 217 9.46 22.98 15.97
CA ASP A 217 8.73 24.15 16.45
C ASP A 217 8.02 23.85 17.77
N LYS A 218 7.55 22.60 17.91
CA LYS A 218 6.92 22.11 19.13
C LYS A 218 7.93 21.70 20.21
N TYR A 219 9.08 21.17 19.79
CA TYR A 219 10.15 20.69 20.68
C TYR A 219 11.52 21.24 20.24
N PRO A 220 11.83 22.52 20.51
CA PRO A 220 13.01 23.20 19.95
C PRO A 220 14.34 22.51 20.30
N GLU A 221 14.45 21.94 21.50
CA GLU A 221 15.65 21.22 21.96
C GLU A 221 15.94 19.94 21.15
N THR A 222 15.03 19.49 20.29
CA THR A 222 15.23 18.31 19.43
C THR A 222 15.87 18.64 18.08
N ALA A 223 16.14 19.92 17.79
CA ALA A 223 16.67 20.36 16.49
C ALA A 223 17.98 19.67 16.09
N PHE A 224 18.83 19.30 17.06
CA PHE A 224 20.08 18.57 16.81
C PHE A 224 19.88 17.22 16.09
N MET A 225 18.68 16.64 16.14
CA MET A 225 18.36 15.37 15.50
C MET A 225 18.22 15.49 13.98
N PHE A 226 17.88 16.68 13.45
CA PHE A 226 17.57 16.91 12.04
C PHE A 226 18.71 17.66 11.34
N ASN A 227 19.75 16.93 10.94
CA ASN A 227 20.93 17.53 10.30
C ASN A 227 20.72 17.72 8.78
N PRO A 228 20.70 18.96 8.25
CA PRO A 228 20.58 19.21 6.81
C PRO A 228 21.71 18.62 5.98
N GLU A 229 22.92 18.48 6.53
CA GLU A 229 24.07 17.93 5.80
C GLU A 229 23.98 16.42 5.59
N ARG A 230 23.27 15.71 6.49
CA ARG A 230 23.00 14.27 6.31
C ARG A 230 21.83 14.00 5.36
N ARG A 231 21.10 15.04 4.97
CA ARG A 231 19.93 14.90 4.12
C ARG A 231 20.33 14.49 2.71
N ARG A 232 19.67 13.46 2.18
CA ARG A 232 19.84 13.00 0.81
C ARG A 232 19.56 14.14 -0.17
N LYS A 233 20.53 14.39 -1.05
CA LYS A 233 20.47 15.44 -2.09
C LYS A 233 20.12 14.89 -3.48
N THR A 234 20.25 13.58 -3.67
CA THR A 234 19.99 12.92 -4.96
C THR A 234 18.59 12.35 -5.04
N ASP A 235 18.03 12.39 -6.24
CA ASP A 235 16.74 11.77 -6.50
C ASP A 235 16.85 10.26 -6.66
N TRP A 236 15.74 9.58 -6.38
CA TRP A 236 15.52 8.21 -6.78
C TRP A 236 14.11 8.08 -7.35
N ALA A 237 14.00 7.36 -8.45
CA ALA A 237 12.74 6.94 -9.04
C ALA A 237 12.88 5.51 -9.53
N THR A 238 11.76 4.82 -9.70
CA THR A 238 11.75 3.57 -10.46
C THR A 238 12.10 3.89 -11.91
N SER A 239 13.27 3.42 -12.35
CA SER A 239 13.78 3.64 -13.70
C SER A 239 12.74 3.27 -14.76
N LEU A 240 12.56 4.17 -15.73
CA LEU A 240 11.77 3.93 -16.93
C LEU A 240 12.65 3.53 -18.13
N ASN A 241 13.97 3.53 -17.95
CA ASN A 241 14.94 3.22 -18.99
C ASN A 241 14.81 1.75 -19.40
N GLY A 242 14.70 1.51 -20.72
CA GLY A 242 14.61 0.16 -21.30
C GLY A 242 13.21 -0.47 -21.23
N ILE A 243 12.20 0.23 -20.72
CA ILE A 243 10.83 -0.28 -20.71
C ILE A 243 10.22 -0.17 -22.09
N SER A 244 9.94 -1.29 -22.75
CA SER A 244 9.04 -1.37 -23.89
C SER A 244 7.61 -1.58 -23.41
N VAL A 245 6.64 -0.89 -24.01
CA VAL A 245 5.23 -1.23 -23.80
C VAL A 245 5.01 -2.62 -24.39
N ARG A 246 4.62 -3.57 -23.53
CA ARG A 246 4.47 -4.99 -23.87
C ARG A 246 3.04 -5.35 -24.23
N GLY A 247 2.07 -4.77 -23.52
CA GLY A 247 0.65 -4.99 -23.79
C GLY A 247 -0.21 -5.00 -22.53
N VAL A 248 -1.36 -5.65 -22.65
CA VAL A 248 -2.36 -5.77 -21.58
C VAL A 248 -2.21 -7.11 -20.85
N LYS A 249 -2.41 -7.07 -19.53
CA LYS A 249 -2.51 -8.24 -18.66
C LYS A 249 -3.88 -8.25 -17.98
N TYR A 250 -4.54 -9.39 -17.97
CA TYR A 250 -5.85 -9.55 -17.31
C TYR A 250 -5.74 -10.12 -15.90
N GLU A 251 -4.54 -10.59 -15.52
CA GLU A 251 -4.26 -11.23 -14.24
C GLU A 251 -2.88 -10.76 -13.73
N PRO A 252 -2.68 -10.69 -12.41
CA PRO A 252 -1.35 -10.52 -11.86
C PRO A 252 -0.49 -11.76 -12.13
N GLU A 253 0.83 -11.64 -11.97
CA GLU A 253 1.75 -12.77 -12.06
C GLU A 253 2.42 -13.01 -10.70
N LEU A 254 2.71 -14.27 -10.39
CA LEU A 254 3.43 -14.68 -9.19
C LEU A 254 4.38 -15.82 -9.53
N GLU A 255 5.61 -15.69 -9.05
CA GLU A 255 6.63 -16.73 -9.05
C GLU A 255 7.01 -17.03 -7.59
N LEU A 256 6.91 -18.30 -7.21
CA LEU A 256 7.34 -18.75 -5.88
C LEU A 256 8.86 -18.94 -5.90
N LEU A 257 9.59 -18.06 -5.22
CA LEU A 257 11.04 -18.09 -5.17
C LEU A 257 11.53 -19.13 -4.16
N ASN A 258 10.98 -19.08 -2.95
CA ASN A 258 11.40 -19.99 -1.88
C ASN A 258 10.30 -20.19 -0.82
N ILE A 259 10.35 -21.35 -0.18
CA ILE A 259 9.67 -21.60 1.11
C ILE A 259 10.70 -22.24 2.03
N TYR A 260 11.05 -21.53 3.10
CA TYR A 260 12.08 -21.93 4.05
C TYR A 260 11.45 -22.43 5.36
N ASN A 261 11.97 -23.54 5.90
CA ASN A 261 11.50 -24.19 7.13
C ASN A 261 10.00 -24.54 7.14
N ALA A 262 9.43 -25.00 6.02
CA ALA A 262 8.02 -25.43 5.93
C ALA A 262 7.67 -26.55 6.93
N ASP A 263 8.64 -27.41 7.24
CA ASP A 263 8.55 -28.50 8.21
C ASP A 263 8.35 -28.01 9.66
N LYS A 264 8.71 -26.75 9.95
CA LYS A 264 8.55 -26.12 11.27
C LYS A 264 7.28 -25.28 11.39
N PHE A 265 6.45 -25.26 10.36
CA PHE A 265 5.20 -24.51 10.38
C PHE A 265 4.24 -25.08 11.43
N VAL A 266 3.73 -24.21 12.27
CA VAL A 266 2.67 -24.50 13.23
C VAL A 266 1.40 -23.77 12.76
N GLU A 267 0.32 -24.50 12.53
CA GLU A 267 -0.94 -23.88 12.13
C GLU A 267 -1.49 -23.01 13.28
N PRO A 268 -1.77 -21.71 13.04
CA PRO A 268 -2.42 -20.89 14.02
C PRO A 268 -3.91 -21.26 14.14
N SER A 269 -4.43 -21.32 15.36
CA SER A 269 -5.87 -21.47 15.60
C SER A 269 -6.62 -20.18 15.27
N ASP A 270 -7.91 -20.29 14.96
CA ASP A 270 -8.72 -19.14 14.53
C ASP A 270 -8.83 -18.05 15.62
N ASP A 271 -8.87 -18.45 16.90
CA ASP A 271 -8.93 -17.51 18.03
C ASP A 271 -7.64 -16.67 18.20
N ILE A 272 -6.51 -17.11 17.63
CA ILE A 272 -5.26 -16.35 17.65
C ILE A 272 -5.29 -15.23 16.60
N THR A 273 -6.01 -15.40 15.50
CA THR A 273 -6.04 -14.43 14.39
C THR A 273 -7.20 -13.43 14.47
N HIS A 274 -8.25 -13.75 15.24
CA HIS A 274 -9.44 -12.91 15.37
C HIS A 274 -9.99 -12.92 16.80
N PRO A 275 -10.47 -11.78 17.35
CA PRO A 275 -10.57 -10.44 16.74
C PRO A 275 -9.29 -9.62 16.80
N VAL A 276 -8.31 -10.06 17.60
CA VAL A 276 -7.00 -9.41 17.73
C VAL A 276 -5.95 -10.40 17.25
N ASP A 277 -5.07 -9.94 16.36
CA ASP A 277 -3.96 -10.74 15.89
C ASP A 277 -2.92 -10.93 17.01
N ARG A 278 -2.78 -12.17 17.46
CA ARG A 278 -1.82 -12.59 18.48
C ARG A 278 -0.65 -13.39 17.89
N LEU A 279 -0.56 -13.56 16.57
CA LEU A 279 0.41 -14.43 15.90
C LEU A 279 1.86 -14.16 16.32
N HIS A 280 2.23 -12.89 16.43
CA HIS A 280 3.59 -12.46 16.80
C HIS A 280 3.84 -12.43 18.32
N PHE A 281 2.82 -12.65 19.15
CA PHE A 281 2.87 -12.52 20.61
C PHE A 281 2.63 -13.84 21.34
N THR A 282 2.31 -14.90 20.60
CA THR A 282 2.03 -16.24 21.13
C THR A 282 3.30 -17.11 21.04
N PRO A 283 3.86 -17.59 22.19
CA PRO A 283 5.09 -18.39 22.21
C PRO A 283 5.06 -19.63 21.31
N GLU A 284 3.90 -20.29 21.24
CA GLU A 284 3.66 -21.49 20.43
C GLU A 284 3.87 -21.25 18.92
N LEU A 285 3.77 -20.00 18.47
CA LEU A 285 3.94 -19.59 17.08
C LEU A 285 5.28 -18.91 16.82
N MET A 286 6.22 -18.91 17.77
CA MET A 286 7.54 -18.28 17.55
C MET A 286 8.31 -18.92 16.39
N ASN A 287 8.18 -20.24 16.18
CA ASN A 287 8.82 -20.94 15.05
C ASN A 287 8.29 -20.45 13.69
N ASN A 288 7.04 -19.98 13.62
CA ASN A 288 6.51 -19.36 12.41
C ASN A 288 7.19 -18.03 12.06
N SER A 289 7.96 -17.45 12.98
CA SER A 289 8.73 -16.22 12.72
C SER A 289 10.05 -16.47 11.99
N ILE A 290 10.56 -17.72 12.00
CA ILE A 290 11.79 -18.11 11.30
C ILE A 290 11.55 -18.84 9.96
N GLY A 291 10.35 -19.41 9.77
CA GLY A 291 9.92 -19.89 8.46
C GLY A 291 9.52 -18.73 7.56
N GLU A 292 9.76 -18.84 6.27
CA GLU A 292 9.59 -17.75 5.30
C GLU A 292 8.95 -18.24 4.00
N ILE A 293 8.09 -17.40 3.41
CA ILE A 293 7.66 -17.52 2.02
C ILE A 293 8.17 -16.30 1.26
N ALA A 294 8.89 -16.53 0.17
CA ALA A 294 9.40 -15.50 -0.74
C ALA A 294 8.80 -15.68 -2.14
N THR A 295 8.30 -14.60 -2.71
CA THR A 295 7.66 -14.58 -4.04
C THR A 295 8.10 -13.37 -4.83
N LYS A 296 8.25 -13.51 -6.14
CA LYS A 296 8.29 -12.38 -7.06
C LYS A 296 6.89 -12.17 -7.61
N ILE A 297 6.39 -10.95 -7.56
CA ILE A 297 5.05 -10.63 -8.04
C ILE A 297 5.10 -9.58 -9.14
N LYS A 298 4.08 -9.58 -10.00
CA LYS A 298 3.77 -8.51 -10.94
C LYS A 298 2.34 -8.07 -10.76
N ILE A 299 2.13 -6.81 -10.38
CA ILE A 299 0.82 -6.24 -10.05
C ILE A 299 0.71 -4.80 -10.51
N SER A 300 -0.51 -4.28 -10.64
CA SER A 300 -0.77 -2.86 -10.92
C SER A 300 -0.33 -1.94 -9.76
N LEU A 301 -0.08 -0.65 -10.05
CA LEU A 301 0.14 0.36 -9.01
C LEU A 301 -1.04 0.49 -8.04
N ALA A 302 -2.27 0.28 -8.53
CA ALA A 302 -3.46 0.28 -7.68
C ALA A 302 -3.40 -0.79 -6.59
N THR A 303 -2.83 -1.94 -6.91
CA THR A 303 -2.67 -3.06 -5.98
C THR A 303 -1.41 -2.94 -5.14
N MET A 304 -0.32 -2.38 -5.69
CA MET A 304 0.91 -2.12 -4.94
C MET A 304 0.66 -1.28 -3.69
N GLY A 305 -0.09 -0.17 -3.81
CA GLY A 305 -0.43 0.68 -2.65
C GLY A 305 -1.29 -0.02 -1.59
N GLN A 306 -2.07 -1.04 -1.96
CA GLN A 306 -2.79 -1.88 -0.99
C GLN A 306 -1.89 -2.96 -0.39
N ASP A 307 -1.03 -3.57 -1.21
CA ASP A 307 -0.13 -4.63 -0.77
C ASP A 307 0.81 -4.13 0.33
N GLN A 308 1.37 -2.93 0.15
CA GLN A 308 2.26 -2.25 1.11
C GLN A 308 1.63 -2.01 2.49
N ARG A 309 0.31 -2.20 2.66
CA ARG A 309 -0.40 -2.01 3.93
C ARG A 309 0.03 -2.98 5.02
N HIS A 310 0.58 -4.14 4.66
CA HIS A 310 1.07 -5.16 5.60
C HIS A 310 2.56 -4.95 5.88
N ARG A 311 2.84 -4.36 7.05
CA ARG A 311 4.16 -3.82 7.43
C ARG A 311 5.22 -4.88 7.70
N THR A 312 4.80 -6.07 8.14
CA THR A 312 5.68 -7.21 8.45
C THR A 312 6.16 -7.95 7.20
N ILE A 313 5.61 -7.63 6.03
CA ILE A 313 6.04 -8.14 4.73
C ILE A 313 7.15 -7.24 4.19
N ARG A 314 8.29 -7.84 3.88
CA ARG A 314 9.45 -7.18 3.25
C ARG A 314 9.28 -7.14 1.74
N ARG A 315 9.82 -6.10 1.10
CA ARG A 315 9.71 -5.87 -0.36
C ARG A 315 11.02 -5.32 -0.92
N SER A 316 11.38 -5.74 -2.13
CA SER A 316 12.46 -5.12 -2.91
C SER A 316 11.99 -3.82 -3.57
N ALA A 317 12.91 -3.09 -4.20
CA ALA A 317 12.56 -1.95 -5.05
C ALA A 317 11.66 -2.41 -6.22
N PRO A 318 10.58 -1.66 -6.53
CA PRO A 318 9.71 -1.94 -7.66
C PRO A 318 10.33 -1.53 -8.99
N GLN A 319 10.01 -2.28 -10.04
CA GLN A 319 10.38 -2.00 -11.43
C GLN A 319 9.14 -2.04 -12.32
N PHE A 320 8.92 -1.00 -13.12
CA PHE A 320 7.84 -1.02 -14.11
C PHE A 320 8.09 -2.08 -15.18
N THR A 321 7.04 -2.77 -15.62
CA THR A 321 7.18 -3.90 -16.57
C THR A 321 6.86 -3.55 -18.00
N GLY A 322 6.19 -2.41 -18.23
CA GLY A 322 5.62 -2.04 -19.52
C GLY A 322 4.30 -2.74 -19.83
N ASP A 323 3.72 -3.44 -18.87
CA ASP A 323 2.37 -4.03 -18.97
C ASP A 323 1.32 -3.09 -18.36
N PHE A 324 0.09 -3.14 -18.88
CA PHE A 324 -1.09 -2.50 -18.29
C PHE A 324 -2.06 -3.56 -17.76
N TYR A 325 -2.47 -3.48 -16.50
CA TYR A 325 -3.48 -4.35 -15.92
C TYR A 325 -4.89 -3.90 -16.31
N LEU A 326 -5.60 -4.76 -17.05
CA LEU A 326 -6.98 -4.56 -17.46
C LEU A 326 -7.89 -5.56 -16.71
N PRO A 327 -8.58 -5.11 -15.65
CA PRO A 327 -9.41 -5.99 -14.83
C PRO A 327 -10.70 -6.41 -15.56
N PRO A 328 -11.45 -7.41 -15.04
CA PRO A 328 -12.53 -8.08 -15.77
C PRO A 328 -13.62 -7.16 -16.36
N ILE A 329 -14.05 -6.11 -15.65
CA ILE A 329 -15.05 -5.16 -16.15
C ILE A 329 -14.51 -4.39 -17.37
N LEU A 330 -13.25 -3.96 -17.32
CA LEU A 330 -12.63 -3.17 -18.38
C LEU A 330 -12.33 -4.03 -19.60
N ARG A 331 -12.04 -5.31 -19.38
CA ARG A 331 -11.94 -6.32 -20.44
C ARG A 331 -13.29 -6.55 -21.13
N GLU A 332 -14.38 -6.69 -20.36
CA GLU A 332 -15.73 -6.83 -20.93
C GLU A 332 -16.15 -5.57 -21.72
N LEU A 333 -15.67 -4.39 -21.32
CA LEU A 333 -15.85 -3.14 -22.08
C LEU A 333 -15.02 -3.07 -23.38
N GLY A 334 -14.02 -3.93 -23.54
CA GLY A 334 -13.13 -3.96 -24.71
C GLY A 334 -12.07 -2.85 -24.73
N LEU A 335 -11.60 -2.40 -23.57
CA LEU A 335 -10.69 -1.24 -23.44
C LEU A 335 -9.20 -1.55 -23.65
N ASP A 336 -8.88 -2.66 -24.33
CA ASP A 336 -7.51 -3.12 -24.55
C ASP A 336 -6.67 -2.11 -25.35
N GLN A 337 -7.22 -1.57 -26.43
CA GLN A 337 -6.50 -0.62 -27.30
C GLN A 337 -6.30 0.72 -26.61
N GLU A 338 -7.29 1.19 -25.85
CA GLU A 338 -7.21 2.38 -25.02
C GLU A 338 -6.11 2.22 -23.97
N ALA A 339 -6.03 1.07 -23.30
CA ALA A 339 -5.00 0.78 -22.31
C ALA A 339 -3.58 0.82 -22.92
N ILE A 340 -3.37 0.16 -24.07
CA ILE A 340 -2.08 0.16 -24.77
C ILE A 340 -1.72 1.58 -25.23
N SER A 341 -2.67 2.28 -25.86
CA SER A 341 -2.46 3.64 -26.35
C SER A 341 -2.16 4.61 -25.21
N TYR A 342 -2.84 4.48 -24.07
CA TYR A 342 -2.64 5.34 -22.91
C TYR A 342 -1.30 5.07 -22.19
N LEU A 343 -0.89 3.80 -22.10
CA LEU A 343 0.43 3.45 -21.55
C LEU A 343 1.57 3.92 -22.47
N ASN A 344 1.38 3.85 -23.80
CA ASN A 344 2.35 4.41 -24.76
C ASN A 344 2.46 5.93 -24.62
N GLU A 345 1.34 6.65 -24.50
CA GLU A 345 1.38 8.10 -24.29
C GLU A 345 2.14 8.46 -23.01
N TRP A 346 1.88 7.77 -21.88
CA TRP A 346 2.65 7.95 -20.65
C TRP A 346 4.16 7.76 -20.86
N LYS A 347 4.55 6.73 -21.63
CA LYS A 347 5.95 6.47 -21.96
C LYS A 347 6.56 7.56 -22.84
N GLU A 348 5.80 8.16 -23.76
CA GLU A 348 6.33 9.21 -24.61
C GLU A 348 6.47 10.53 -23.85
N ILE A 349 5.47 10.91 -23.04
CA ILE A 349 5.56 12.13 -22.23
C ILE A 349 6.63 12.01 -21.14
N SER A 350 6.89 10.81 -20.60
CA SER A 350 7.89 10.63 -19.53
C SER A 350 9.31 10.99 -19.97
N LYS A 351 9.61 10.95 -21.27
CA LYS A 351 10.91 11.36 -21.82
C LYS A 351 11.16 12.87 -21.73
N LEU A 352 10.12 13.66 -21.47
CA LEU A 352 10.17 15.12 -21.47
C LEU A 352 10.41 15.72 -20.08
N MET A 353 10.57 14.90 -19.04
CA MET A 353 10.64 15.35 -17.65
C MET A 353 11.56 14.46 -16.81
N SER A 354 11.79 14.84 -15.55
CA SER A 354 12.54 14.01 -14.61
C SER A 354 11.83 12.69 -14.29
N GLU A 355 12.62 11.65 -13.97
CA GLU A 355 12.09 10.32 -13.67
C GLU A 355 11.15 10.32 -12.44
N THR A 356 11.36 11.23 -11.48
CA THR A 356 10.51 11.35 -10.28
C THR A 356 9.10 11.83 -10.62
N LEU A 357 8.94 12.78 -11.56
CA LEU A 357 7.63 13.20 -12.05
C LEU A 357 7.00 12.11 -12.92
N ALA A 358 7.76 11.56 -13.85
CA ALA A 358 7.29 10.52 -14.75
C ALA A 358 6.76 9.28 -14.00
N MET A 359 7.43 8.88 -12.92
CA MET A 359 7.03 7.78 -12.03
C MET A 359 5.64 7.99 -11.44
N ILE A 360 5.31 9.21 -10.99
CA ILE A 360 4.00 9.49 -10.38
C ILE A 360 2.92 9.86 -11.41
N LEU A 361 3.29 10.13 -12.67
CA LEU A 361 2.34 10.24 -13.78
C LEU A 361 1.87 8.87 -14.30
N ALA A 362 2.47 7.78 -13.84
CA ALA A 362 2.05 6.45 -14.25
C ALA A 362 0.55 6.22 -13.98
N PRO A 363 -0.18 5.57 -14.90
CA PRO A 363 -1.56 5.20 -14.64
C PRO A 363 -1.62 4.14 -13.55
N TYR A 364 -2.70 4.11 -12.76
CA TYR A 364 -2.94 3.08 -11.75
C TYR A 364 -2.81 1.66 -12.30
N GLY A 365 -3.18 1.45 -13.56
CA GLY A 365 -3.08 0.18 -14.28
C GLY A 365 -1.67 -0.19 -14.72
N ALA A 366 -0.70 0.72 -14.72
CA ALA A 366 0.69 0.36 -15.01
C ALA A 366 1.17 -0.69 -14.02
N MET A 367 1.81 -1.75 -14.52
CA MET A 367 2.28 -2.84 -13.70
C MET A 367 3.74 -2.65 -13.28
N VAL A 368 4.01 -3.07 -12.04
CA VAL A 368 5.34 -3.18 -11.48
C VAL A 368 5.62 -4.61 -11.06
N THR A 369 6.90 -4.98 -11.03
CA THR A 369 7.39 -6.21 -10.44
C THR A 369 8.34 -5.93 -9.30
N TYR A 370 8.26 -6.75 -8.26
CA TYR A 370 9.18 -6.75 -7.12
C TYR A 370 9.13 -8.09 -6.39
N GLU A 371 10.17 -8.36 -5.61
CA GLU A 371 10.20 -9.48 -4.69
C GLU A 371 9.58 -9.08 -3.36
N LYS A 372 8.83 -10.00 -2.75
CA LYS A 372 8.30 -9.85 -1.39
C LYS A 372 8.58 -11.12 -0.59
N SER A 373 8.86 -10.94 0.70
CA SER A 373 9.03 -12.06 1.63
C SER A 373 8.40 -11.76 2.98
N GLY A 374 7.95 -12.80 3.66
CA GLY A 374 7.35 -12.68 4.98
C GLY A 374 7.48 -13.98 5.75
N SER A 375 7.54 -13.87 7.08
CA SER A 375 7.47 -15.04 7.93
C SER A 375 6.09 -15.71 7.83
N PHE A 376 5.92 -16.96 8.26
CA PHE A 376 4.60 -17.60 8.22
C PHE A 376 3.54 -16.82 9.01
N ASN A 377 3.91 -16.21 10.15
CA ASN A 377 3.01 -15.31 10.89
C ASN A 377 2.66 -14.05 10.09
N ALA A 378 3.65 -13.42 9.43
CA ALA A 378 3.40 -12.24 8.62
C ALA A 378 2.51 -12.55 7.40
N ILE A 379 2.71 -13.71 6.77
CA ILE A 379 1.91 -14.17 5.63
C ILE A 379 0.50 -14.57 6.10
N ALA A 380 0.34 -15.23 7.24
CA ALA A 380 -0.97 -15.55 7.79
C ALA A 380 -1.79 -14.28 8.08
N HIS A 381 -1.17 -13.27 8.70
CA HIS A 381 -1.78 -11.95 8.89
C HIS A 381 -2.20 -11.32 7.55
N GLU A 382 -1.29 -11.32 6.57
CA GLU A 382 -1.54 -10.75 5.25
C GLU A 382 -2.67 -11.46 4.50
N GLN A 383 -2.73 -12.79 4.55
CA GLN A 383 -3.59 -13.60 3.70
C GLN A 383 -4.99 -13.82 4.28
N GLY A 384 -5.18 -13.64 5.60
CA GLY A 384 -6.43 -13.94 6.30
C GLY A 384 -7.69 -13.30 5.69
N LYS A 385 -7.56 -12.21 4.93
CA LYS A 385 -8.67 -11.60 4.16
C LYS A 385 -8.43 -11.46 2.65
N ARG A 386 -7.33 -11.96 2.08
CA ARG A 386 -7.04 -11.78 0.64
C ARG A 386 -7.87 -12.69 -0.26
N LEU A 387 -8.19 -13.90 0.19
CA LEU A 387 -9.13 -14.79 -0.51
C LEU A 387 -10.60 -14.57 -0.12
N CYS A 388 -10.89 -13.53 0.67
CA CYS A 388 -12.25 -13.07 0.88
C CYS A 388 -12.78 -12.41 -0.40
N TRP A 389 -14.05 -12.67 -0.71
CA TRP A 389 -14.73 -12.07 -1.87
C TRP A 389 -15.02 -10.57 -1.73
N CYS A 390 -14.80 -9.99 -0.56
CA CYS A 390 -14.81 -8.53 -0.36
C CYS A 390 -13.46 -7.87 -0.65
N ALA A 391 -12.39 -8.66 -0.87
CA ALA A 391 -11.08 -8.14 -1.22
C ALA A 391 -11.12 -7.36 -2.55
N GLN A 392 -10.09 -6.53 -2.79
CA GLN A 392 -9.88 -5.93 -4.11
C GLN A 392 -9.60 -7.02 -5.15
N GLU A 393 -10.00 -6.79 -6.39
CA GLU A 393 -10.00 -7.82 -7.44
C GLU A 393 -8.63 -8.47 -7.64
N GLU A 394 -7.62 -7.68 -7.97
CA GLU A 394 -6.26 -8.18 -8.19
C GLU A 394 -5.60 -8.73 -6.90
N ILE A 395 -5.98 -8.23 -5.72
CA ILE A 395 -5.51 -8.76 -4.42
C ILE A 395 -5.99 -10.20 -4.21
N TYR A 396 -7.22 -10.50 -4.61
CA TYR A 396 -7.74 -11.86 -4.57
C TYR A 396 -6.98 -12.78 -5.54
N HIS A 397 -6.74 -12.31 -6.78
CA HIS A 397 -6.01 -13.10 -7.75
C HIS A 397 -4.57 -13.39 -7.35
N ILE A 398 -3.84 -12.42 -6.78
CA ILE A 398 -2.46 -12.67 -6.31
C ILE A 398 -2.44 -13.62 -5.11
N GLY A 399 -3.37 -13.51 -4.16
CA GLY A 399 -3.51 -14.45 -3.05
C GLY A 399 -3.84 -15.86 -3.53
N ARG A 400 -4.66 -15.97 -4.58
CA ARG A 400 -5.02 -17.25 -5.21
C ARG A 400 -3.81 -17.89 -5.89
N LEU A 401 -3.03 -17.11 -6.63
CA LEU A 401 -1.79 -17.61 -7.26
C LEU A 401 -0.78 -18.08 -6.21
N GLN A 402 -0.64 -17.34 -5.11
CA GLN A 402 0.27 -17.75 -4.02
C GLN A 402 -0.16 -19.07 -3.39
N ARG A 403 -1.46 -19.23 -3.11
CA ARG A 403 -2.03 -20.50 -2.63
C ARG A 403 -1.74 -21.64 -3.61
N LEU A 404 -2.02 -21.44 -4.90
CA LEU A 404 -1.83 -22.47 -5.92
C LEU A 404 -0.36 -22.88 -6.08
N ALA A 405 0.57 -21.93 -5.98
CA ALA A 405 2.00 -22.25 -6.04
C ALA A 405 2.46 -23.11 -4.83
N ILE A 406 1.87 -22.90 -3.65
CA ILE A 406 2.12 -23.74 -2.46
C ILE A 406 1.49 -25.13 -2.65
N GLU A 407 0.27 -25.18 -3.19
CA GLU A 407 -0.43 -26.43 -3.52
C GLU A 407 0.34 -27.26 -4.54
N GLU A 408 0.91 -26.64 -5.56
CA GLU A 408 1.75 -27.30 -6.56
C GLU A 408 3.02 -27.87 -5.93
N LYS A 409 3.66 -27.12 -5.02
CA LYS A 409 4.91 -27.54 -4.38
C LYS A 409 4.74 -28.64 -3.34
N PHE A 410 3.67 -28.62 -2.54
CA PHE A 410 3.51 -29.52 -1.39
C PHE A 410 2.25 -30.40 -1.41
N GLY A 411 1.37 -30.21 -2.39
CA GLY A 411 0.08 -30.91 -2.50
C GLY A 411 -1.05 -30.25 -1.71
N LYS A 412 -2.30 -30.60 -2.08
CA LYS A 412 -3.54 -29.97 -1.59
C LYS A 412 -3.83 -30.09 -0.09
N LYS A 413 -3.10 -30.96 0.61
CA LYS A 413 -3.32 -31.28 2.03
C LYS A 413 -2.26 -30.69 2.96
N HIS A 414 -1.33 -29.89 2.43
CA HIS A 414 -0.26 -29.33 3.24
C HIS A 414 -0.80 -28.23 4.18
N LEU A 415 -0.39 -28.25 5.45
CA LEU A 415 -0.92 -27.35 6.50
C LEU A 415 -0.73 -25.86 6.19
N LEU A 416 0.33 -25.49 5.47
CA LEU A 416 0.55 -24.10 5.03
C LEU A 416 -0.61 -23.53 4.19
N LEU A 417 -1.42 -24.38 3.56
CA LEU A 417 -2.58 -23.95 2.78
C LEU A 417 -3.67 -23.33 3.67
N ASN A 418 -3.71 -23.67 4.97
CA ASN A 418 -4.78 -23.27 5.87
C ASN A 418 -4.74 -21.76 6.21
N ILE A 419 -3.58 -21.11 6.10
CA ILE A 419 -3.44 -19.66 6.37
C ILE A 419 -4.05 -18.78 5.25
N PHE A 420 -4.37 -19.38 4.10
CA PHE A 420 -5.02 -18.69 2.98
C PHE A 420 -6.54 -18.80 3.05
N GLU A 421 -7.07 -19.64 3.94
CA GLU A 421 -8.48 -19.95 4.00
C GLU A 421 -9.25 -18.82 4.71
N PRO A 422 -10.16 -18.12 4.02
CA PRO A 422 -10.98 -17.12 4.70
C PRO A 422 -11.92 -17.82 5.70
N PRO A 423 -12.37 -17.13 6.77
CA PRO A 423 -13.20 -17.77 7.81
C PRO A 423 -14.40 -18.55 7.27
N CYS A 424 -15.08 -18.00 6.25
CA CYS A 424 -16.25 -18.62 5.63
C CYS A 424 -15.96 -19.92 4.86
N TYR A 425 -14.71 -20.22 4.56
CA TYR A 425 -14.32 -21.51 4.00
C TYR A 425 -14.36 -22.62 5.05
N LYS A 426 -13.91 -22.34 6.27
CA LYS A 426 -13.75 -23.35 7.31
C LYS A 426 -15.12 -23.81 7.84
N ASP A 427 -15.95 -22.87 8.27
CA ASP A 427 -17.20 -23.17 8.99
C ASP A 427 -18.49 -22.82 8.20
N GLY A 428 -18.36 -22.20 7.03
CA GLY A 428 -19.50 -21.72 6.23
C GLY A 428 -20.14 -20.43 6.74
N LYS A 429 -19.59 -19.77 7.77
CA LYS A 429 -20.09 -18.54 8.38
C LYS A 429 -19.25 -17.34 7.97
N CYS A 430 -19.90 -16.21 7.73
CA CYS A 430 -19.23 -14.99 7.29
C CYS A 430 -19.10 -14.07 8.50
N THR A 431 -17.87 -13.66 8.79
CA THR A 431 -17.56 -12.77 9.92
C THR A 431 -17.86 -11.30 9.62
N GLU A 432 -18.18 -10.96 8.37
CA GLU A 432 -18.52 -9.59 7.93
C GLU A 432 -20.00 -9.22 8.21
N GLY A 433 -20.81 -10.12 8.78
CA GLY A 433 -22.20 -9.86 9.16
C GLY A 433 -23.06 -9.40 7.97
N ASP A 434 -23.72 -8.25 8.11
CA ASP A 434 -24.54 -7.62 7.06
C ASP A 434 -23.76 -7.30 5.78
N ARG A 435 -22.43 -7.26 5.85
CA ARG A 435 -21.53 -7.07 4.70
C ARG A 435 -21.09 -8.37 4.05
N TYR A 436 -21.74 -9.49 4.38
CA TYR A 436 -21.56 -10.76 3.68
C TYR A 436 -21.64 -10.57 2.16
N CYS A 437 -20.62 -11.07 1.45
CA CYS A 437 -20.46 -10.85 0.01
C CYS A 437 -21.57 -11.44 -0.86
N GLY A 438 -22.46 -12.28 -0.33
CA GLY A 438 -23.54 -12.92 -1.09
C GLY A 438 -23.12 -14.14 -1.90
N ARG A 439 -21.89 -14.63 -1.76
CA ARG A 439 -21.42 -15.84 -2.43
C ARG A 439 -21.93 -17.11 -1.75
N ASP A 440 -22.35 -18.11 -2.50
CA ASP A 440 -22.71 -19.40 -1.92
C ASP A 440 -21.58 -20.00 -1.07
N ARG A 441 -21.96 -20.50 0.12
CA ARG A 441 -21.08 -21.09 1.15
C ARG A 441 -21.47 -22.55 1.46
N ALA A 442 -22.35 -23.15 0.65
CA ALA A 442 -22.75 -24.53 0.77
C ALA A 442 -21.53 -25.46 0.82
N LYS A 443 -21.63 -26.54 1.61
CA LYS A 443 -20.50 -27.43 1.89
C LYS A 443 -19.96 -28.05 0.60
N GLU A 444 -20.84 -28.38 -0.34
CA GLU A 444 -20.52 -28.98 -1.63
C GLU A 444 -19.60 -28.07 -2.45
N ILE A 445 -19.82 -26.75 -2.42
CA ILE A 445 -18.98 -25.76 -3.09
C ILE A 445 -17.65 -25.60 -2.35
N ARG A 446 -17.67 -25.58 -1.00
CA ARG A 446 -16.48 -25.49 -0.16
C ARG A 446 -15.54 -26.67 -0.32
N THR A 447 -16.05 -27.88 -0.46
CA THR A 447 -15.24 -29.08 -0.66
C THR A 447 -14.90 -29.36 -2.13
N SER A 448 -15.39 -28.53 -3.06
CA SER A 448 -15.08 -28.69 -4.48
C SER A 448 -13.67 -28.20 -4.79
N GLU A 449 -13.04 -28.79 -5.80
CA GLU A 449 -11.77 -28.29 -6.36
C GLU A 449 -11.86 -26.85 -6.90
N LYS A 450 -13.08 -26.30 -7.00
CA LYS A 450 -13.38 -24.98 -7.57
C LYS A 450 -13.59 -23.90 -6.51
N TYR A 451 -13.29 -24.14 -5.23
CA TYR A 451 -13.65 -23.18 -4.18
C TYR A 451 -13.00 -21.80 -4.31
N PHE A 452 -11.77 -21.72 -4.82
CA PHE A 452 -11.10 -20.45 -5.15
C PHE A 452 -11.07 -20.24 -6.67
N PRO A 453 -12.22 -19.93 -7.30
CA PRO A 453 -12.28 -19.74 -8.74
C PRO A 453 -11.57 -18.44 -9.12
N LYS A 454 -11.29 -18.29 -10.41
CA LYS A 454 -11.12 -16.94 -10.97
C LYS A 454 -12.46 -16.23 -10.86
N ARG A 455 -12.47 -14.98 -10.39
CA ARG A 455 -13.68 -14.19 -10.24
C ARG A 455 -13.65 -12.99 -11.19
N LYS A 456 -14.74 -12.23 -11.22
CA LYS A 456 -14.89 -11.00 -11.99
C LYS A 456 -15.09 -9.77 -11.10
N ILE A 457 -15.51 -9.96 -9.83
CA ILE A 457 -15.87 -8.85 -8.90
C ILE A 457 -15.65 -9.09 -7.40
#